data_AF-A0A1F3VAQ7-F1
#
_entry.id   AF-A0A1F3VAQ7-F1
#
_cell.length_a   1.000
_cell.length_b   1.000
_cell.length_c   1.000
_cell.angle_alpha   90.00
_cell.angle_beta   90.00
_cell.angle_gamma   90.00
#
_symmetry.space_group_name_H-M   'P 1'
#
loop_
_entity.id
_entity.type
_entity.pdbx_description
1 polymer ?
#
loop_
_entity_poly.entity_id
_entity_poly.type
_entity_poly.pdbx_seq_one_letter_code
_entity_poly.pdbx_strand_id
1 'polypeptide(L)'
;MDISNKSSPISIDNHLKKNIFDDYKYVPKEYRELASNMESQFAKLMLDQMNNTVERSEGENDSATNIYRDLLTTEQADLLSKNNGGLGLQDIALDQIYPKKFRNQANLNAYLEQTNQRNLMIQKTRNQRADLDTITVNNKSESAKEISHD
;
A
#
# COMPACT_ATOMS: atom_id res chain seq x y z
N MET A 1 -54.15 -5.23 25.30
CA MET A 1 -53.00 -4.42 24.86
C MET A 1 -52.09 -5.35 24.09
N ASP A 2 -52.11 -5.21 22.76
CA ASP A 2 -51.27 -5.94 21.82
C ASP A 2 -49.84 -5.44 21.86
N ILE A 3 -48.87 -6.36 21.89
CA ILE A 3 -47.49 -6.07 21.50
C ILE A 3 -47.02 -7.21 20.60
N SER A 4 -47.51 -7.19 19.36
CA SER A 4 -46.98 -7.97 18.24
C SER A 4 -45.55 -7.51 17.95
N ASN A 5 -44.56 -8.20 18.51
CA ASN A 5 -43.15 -7.99 18.20
C ASN A 5 -42.84 -8.64 16.82
N LYS A 6 -43.23 -7.96 15.74
CA LYS A 6 -42.78 -8.28 14.39
C LYS A 6 -41.31 -7.84 14.28
N SER A 7 -40.38 -8.75 14.51
CA SER A 7 -39.01 -8.58 14.04
C SER A 7 -39.03 -8.59 12.51
N SER A 8 -39.07 -7.41 11.90
CA SER A 8 -38.81 -7.29 10.48
C SER A 8 -37.40 -7.80 10.20
N PRO A 9 -37.19 -8.76 9.27
CA PRO A 9 -35.84 -9.11 8.86
C PRO A 9 -35.19 -7.86 8.27
N ILE A 10 -33.95 -7.59 8.66
CA ILE A 10 -33.13 -6.54 8.08
C ILE A 10 -32.94 -6.91 6.60
N SER A 11 -33.74 -6.29 5.72
CA SER A 11 -33.50 -6.35 4.29
C SER A 11 -32.21 -5.59 4.01
N ILE A 12 -31.11 -6.32 3.84
CA ILE A 12 -29.89 -5.78 3.25
C ILE A 12 -30.21 -5.54 1.78
N ASP A 13 -30.67 -4.33 1.53
CA ASP A 13 -31.02 -3.82 0.23
C ASP A 13 -29.74 -3.75 -0.62
N ASN A 14 -29.64 -4.67 -1.57
CA ASN A 14 -28.47 -4.98 -2.38
C ASN A 14 -28.21 -3.91 -3.48
N HIS A 15 -28.26 -2.63 -3.12
CA HIS A 15 -28.19 -1.49 -4.05
C HIS A 15 -26.77 -1.21 -4.60
N LEU A 16 -25.78 -2.04 -4.25
CA LEU A 16 -24.39 -1.88 -4.67
C LEU A 16 -24.01 -2.63 -5.95
N LYS A 17 -24.96 -3.14 -6.73
CA LYS A 17 -24.68 -3.45 -8.15
C LYS A 17 -24.69 -2.16 -8.98
N LYS A 18 -23.85 -1.20 -8.59
CA LYS A 18 -23.39 -0.17 -9.51
C LYS A 18 -22.61 -0.91 -10.58
N ASN A 19 -23.00 -0.73 -11.83
CA ASN A 19 -22.29 -1.23 -13.00
C ASN A 19 -20.81 -0.84 -12.82
N ILE A 20 -19.97 -1.81 -12.41
CA ILE A 20 -18.54 -1.64 -12.20
C ILE A 20 -17.94 -1.52 -13.60
N PHE A 21 -18.22 -0.41 -14.28
CA PHE A 21 -17.31 0.10 -15.26
C PHE A 21 -15.98 0.18 -14.55
N ASP A 22 -14.97 -0.42 -15.18
CA ASP A 22 -13.60 -0.60 -14.72
C ASP A 22 -12.96 0.76 -14.38
N ASP A 23 -13.38 1.35 -13.25
CA ASP A 23 -13.02 2.69 -12.75
C ASP A 23 -11.53 2.72 -12.36
N TYR A 24 -10.88 1.56 -12.39
CA TYR A 24 -9.47 1.34 -12.13
C TYR A 24 -8.63 1.19 -13.40
N LYS A 25 -9.23 1.04 -14.58
CA LYS A 25 -8.50 0.78 -15.84
C LYS A 25 -7.43 1.82 -16.15
N TYR A 26 -7.74 3.08 -15.86
CA TYR A 26 -6.88 4.24 -16.14
C TYR A 26 -6.18 4.78 -14.89
N VAL A 27 -6.11 3.97 -13.84
CA VAL A 27 -5.45 4.33 -12.59
C VAL A 27 -4.07 3.66 -12.56
N PRO A 28 -2.97 4.42 -12.43
CA PRO A 28 -1.65 3.82 -12.31
C PRO A 28 -1.57 2.91 -11.07
N LYS A 29 -0.79 1.84 -11.18
CA LYS A 29 -0.74 0.77 -10.17
C LYS A 29 -0.34 1.31 -8.80
N GLU A 30 0.59 2.24 -8.77
CA GLU A 30 1.15 2.87 -7.58
C GLU A 30 0.08 3.60 -6.76
N TYR A 31 -0.85 4.29 -7.43
CA TYR A 31 -1.97 4.95 -6.74
C TYR A 31 -2.99 3.94 -6.21
N ARG A 32 -3.24 2.87 -6.96
CA ARG A 32 -4.14 1.80 -6.52
C ARG A 32 -3.61 1.08 -5.30
N GLU A 33 -2.31 0.78 -5.30
CA GLU A 33 -1.59 0.14 -4.21
C GLU A 33 -1.53 1.08 -2.99
N LEU A 34 -1.27 2.37 -3.19
CA LEU A 34 -1.33 3.36 -2.11
C LEU A 34 -2.72 3.40 -1.46
N ALA A 35 -3.79 3.46 -2.26
CA ALA A 35 -5.16 3.47 -1.73
C ALA A 35 -5.49 2.18 -0.94
N SER A 36 -5.04 1.02 -1.44
CA SER A 36 -5.21 -0.27 -0.73
C SER A 36 -4.42 -0.27 0.59
N ASN A 37 -3.20 0.24 0.61
CA ASN A 37 -2.39 0.35 1.83
C ASN A 37 -2.99 1.31 2.86
N MET A 38 -3.61 2.40 2.40
CA MET A 38 -4.35 3.31 3.28
C MET A 38 -5.55 2.62 3.93
N GLU A 39 -6.28 1.80 3.17
CA GLU A 39 -7.38 1.00 3.70
C GLU A 39 -6.91 -0.06 4.70
N SER A 40 -5.80 -0.78 4.42
CA SER A 40 -5.21 -1.71 5.38
C SER A 40 -4.82 -1.02 6.69
N GLN A 41 -4.23 0.18 6.61
CA GLN A 41 -3.87 0.95 7.81
C GLN A 41 -5.10 1.39 8.61
N PHE A 42 -6.16 1.80 7.92
CA PHE A 42 -7.41 2.15 8.56
C PHE A 42 -8.07 0.94 9.21
N ALA A 43 -8.14 -0.19 8.50
CA ALA A 43 -8.68 -1.45 9.03
C ALA A 43 -7.91 -1.90 10.27
N LYS A 44 -6.58 -1.80 10.24
CA LYS A 44 -5.72 -2.08 11.40
C LYS A 44 -6.08 -1.17 12.56
N LEU A 45 -6.19 0.15 12.34
CA LEU A 45 -6.57 1.09 13.38
C LEU A 45 -7.94 0.74 14.00
N MET A 46 -8.93 0.37 13.18
CA MET A 46 -10.23 -0.05 13.68
C MET A 46 -10.14 -1.31 14.53
N LEU A 47 -9.39 -2.32 14.08
CA LEU A 47 -9.18 -3.55 14.84
C LEU A 47 -8.42 -3.29 16.15
N ASP A 48 -7.42 -2.41 16.13
CA ASP A 48 -6.68 -2.01 17.33
C ASP A 48 -7.62 -1.34 18.35
N GLN A 49 -8.49 -0.42 17.90
CA GLN A 49 -9.49 0.19 18.77
C GLN A 49 -10.50 -0.84 19.31
N MET A 50 -10.95 -1.79 18.49
CA MET A 50 -11.82 -2.88 18.93
C MET A 50 -11.13 -3.81 19.94
N ASN A 51 -9.85 -4.11 19.74
CA ASN A 51 -9.08 -4.93 20.66
C ASN A 51 -8.81 -4.23 22.00
N ASN A 52 -8.86 -2.90 22.02
CA ASN A 52 -8.67 -2.09 23.23
C ASN A 52 -9.96 -1.90 24.05
N THR A 53 -11.14 -2.10 23.44
CA THR A 53 -12.42 -2.02 24.17
C THR A 53 -12.80 -3.31 24.89
N VAL A 54 -12.11 -4.42 24.61
CA VAL A 54 -12.29 -5.69 25.32
C VAL A 54 -11.47 -5.67 26.61
N GLU A 55 -12.14 -5.78 27.76
CA GLU A 55 -11.46 -5.91 29.06
C GLU A 55 -10.61 -7.18 29.08
N ARG A 56 -9.30 -7.02 29.32
CA ARG A 56 -8.35 -8.13 29.36
C ARG A 56 -8.11 -8.56 30.79
N SER A 57 -8.19 -9.86 31.06
CA SER A 57 -7.76 -10.42 32.34
C SER A 57 -6.25 -10.23 32.54
N GLU A 58 -5.81 -9.96 33.77
CA GLU A 58 -4.43 -9.55 34.10
C GLU A 58 -3.32 -10.52 33.63
N GLY A 59 -3.65 -11.76 33.28
CA GLY A 59 -2.71 -12.76 32.74
C GLY A 59 -2.49 -12.76 31.22
N GLU A 60 -3.22 -11.95 30.44
CA GLU A 60 -3.12 -11.93 28.97
C GLU A 60 -2.10 -10.92 28.41
N ASN A 61 -1.39 -10.20 29.27
CA ASN A 61 -0.46 -9.13 28.90
C ASN A 61 0.99 -9.60 28.73
N ASP A 62 1.21 -10.86 28.34
CA ASP A 62 2.56 -11.32 28.00
C ASP A 62 3.03 -10.73 26.67
N SER A 63 4.33 -10.42 26.57
CA SER A 63 4.96 -9.83 25.39
C SER A 63 4.77 -10.71 24.15
N ALA A 64 4.89 -12.03 24.30
CA ALA A 64 4.66 -12.98 23.23
C ALA A 64 3.21 -12.95 22.71
N THR A 65 2.25 -12.86 23.63
CA THR A 65 0.82 -12.76 23.29
C THR A 65 0.50 -11.46 22.55
N ASN A 66 1.11 -10.34 22.95
CA ASN A 66 0.94 -9.06 22.27
C ASN A 66 1.52 -9.09 20.85
N ILE A 67 2.73 -9.64 20.66
CA ILE A 67 3.34 -9.78 19.33
C ILE A 67 2.47 -10.65 18.41
N TYR A 68 1.96 -11.77 18.93
CA TYR A 68 1.08 -12.65 18.16
C TYR A 68 -0.22 -11.94 17.75
N ARG A 69 -0.83 -11.18 18.68
CA ARG A 69 -2.04 -10.39 18.41
C ARG A 69 -1.80 -9.30 17.36
N ASP A 70 -0.68 -8.61 17.41
CA ASP A 70 -0.32 -7.58 16.43
C ASP A 70 -0.15 -8.19 15.03
N LEU A 71 0.50 -9.35 14.94
CA LEU A 71 0.66 -10.08 13.69
C LEU A 71 -0.70 -10.51 13.13
N LEU A 72 -1.54 -11.11 13.97
CA LEU A 72 -2.90 -11.54 13.60
C LEU A 72 -3.76 -10.35 13.15
N THR A 73 -3.67 -9.24 13.86
CA THR A 73 -4.43 -8.02 13.55
C THR A 73 -3.99 -7.41 12.23
N THR A 74 -2.68 -7.47 11.93
CA THR A 74 -2.13 -7.02 10.65
C THR A 74 -2.63 -7.89 9.50
N GLU A 75 -2.62 -9.21 9.66
CA GLU A 75 -3.17 -10.14 8.64
C GLU A 75 -4.67 -9.95 8.44
N GLN A 76 -5.44 -9.80 9.53
CA GLN A 76 -6.87 -9.53 9.44
C GLN A 76 -7.16 -8.20 8.73
N ALA A 77 -6.40 -7.15 9.03
CA ALA A 77 -6.52 -5.86 8.37
C ALA A 77 -6.25 -5.95 6.86
N ASP A 78 -5.23 -6.72 6.47
CA ASP A 78 -4.89 -6.95 5.06
C ASP A 78 -5.93 -7.80 4.33
N LEU A 79 -6.48 -8.82 4.98
CA LEU A 79 -7.60 -9.60 4.44
C LEU A 79 -8.87 -8.73 4.27
N LEU A 80 -9.14 -7.83 5.21
CA LEU A 80 -10.28 -6.93 5.16
C LEU A 80 -10.15 -5.86 4.07
N SER A 81 -8.95 -5.43 3.73
CA SER A 81 -8.74 -4.48 2.63
C SER A 81 -8.74 -5.15 1.25
N LYS A 82 -8.37 -6.43 1.16
CA LYS A 82 -8.23 -7.14 -0.13
C LYS A 82 -9.46 -7.95 -0.55
N ASN A 83 -10.25 -8.47 0.39
CA ASN A 83 -11.41 -9.30 0.04
C ASN A 83 -12.58 -8.47 -0.48
N ASN A 84 -13.17 -8.91 -1.61
CA ASN A 84 -14.42 -8.37 -2.18
C ASN A 84 -14.47 -6.83 -2.39
N GLY A 85 -13.33 -6.18 -2.64
CA GLY A 85 -13.26 -4.72 -2.80
C GLY A 85 -13.07 -3.95 -1.49
N GLY A 86 -12.65 -4.64 -0.43
CA GLY A 86 -12.28 -4.03 0.84
C GLY A 86 -13.48 -3.61 1.69
N LEU A 87 -13.24 -2.62 2.55
CA LEU A 87 -14.28 -1.87 3.27
C LEU A 87 -14.94 -0.79 2.39
N GLY A 88 -14.60 -0.74 1.10
CA GLY A 88 -15.03 0.31 0.17
C GLY A 88 -14.33 1.66 0.40
N LEU A 89 -13.33 1.71 1.28
CA LEU A 89 -12.56 2.92 1.55
C LEU A 89 -11.48 3.15 0.51
N GLN A 90 -11.04 2.08 -0.18
CA GLN A 90 -10.09 2.20 -1.29
C GLN A 90 -10.59 3.18 -2.35
N ASP A 91 -11.88 3.13 -2.72
CA ASP A 91 -12.46 4.01 -3.73
C ASP A 91 -12.44 5.47 -3.29
N ILE A 92 -12.78 5.73 -2.02
CA ILE A 92 -12.79 7.06 -1.44
C ILE A 92 -11.37 7.61 -1.34
N ALA A 93 -10.44 6.80 -0.84
CA ALA A 93 -9.02 7.16 -0.77
C ALA A 93 -8.46 7.42 -2.17
N LEU A 94 -8.82 6.59 -3.14
CA LEU A 94 -8.40 6.74 -4.53
C LEU A 94 -8.97 8.00 -5.18
N ASP A 95 -10.22 8.37 -4.88
CA ASP A 95 -10.82 9.63 -5.35
C ASP A 95 -10.10 10.85 -4.78
N GLN A 96 -9.54 10.77 -3.57
CA GLN A 96 -8.75 11.87 -2.96
C GLN A 96 -7.36 12.01 -3.58
N ILE A 97 -6.65 10.89 -3.77
CA ILE A 97 -5.26 10.92 -4.30
C ILE A 97 -5.21 10.99 -5.83
N TYR A 98 -6.21 10.42 -6.52
CA TYR A 98 -6.31 10.38 -7.97
C TYR A 98 -7.78 10.52 -8.44
N PRO A 99 -8.29 11.77 -8.44
CA PRO A 99 -9.68 12.07 -8.80
C PRO A 99 -10.11 11.55 -10.17
N LYS A 100 -11.39 11.23 -10.31
CA LYS A 100 -11.99 10.66 -11.53
C LYS A 100 -11.69 11.43 -12.82
N LYS A 101 -11.58 12.76 -12.75
CA LYS A 101 -11.22 13.62 -13.91
C LYS A 101 -9.87 13.25 -14.54
N PHE A 102 -8.98 12.63 -13.77
CA PHE A 102 -7.67 12.21 -14.27
C PHE A 102 -7.65 10.79 -14.83
N ARG A 103 -8.68 9.97 -14.59
CA ARG A 103 -8.77 8.55 -15.00
C ARG A 103 -9.11 8.40 -16.47
N ASN A 104 -8.17 8.78 -17.32
CA ASN A 104 -8.29 8.62 -18.77
C ASN A 104 -6.97 8.09 -19.36
N GLN A 105 -7.06 7.56 -20.58
CA GLN A 105 -5.92 6.94 -21.27
C GLN A 105 -4.75 7.92 -21.46
N ALA A 106 -5.02 9.20 -21.76
CA ALA A 106 -3.99 10.19 -22.03
C ALA A 106 -3.11 10.44 -20.78
N ASN A 107 -3.75 10.61 -19.62
CA ASN A 107 -3.05 10.81 -18.36
C ASN A 107 -2.30 9.56 -17.90
N LEU A 108 -2.88 8.36 -18.11
CA LEU A 108 -2.17 7.11 -17.83
C LEU A 108 -0.91 6.99 -18.68
N ASN A 109 -1.01 7.28 -19.98
CA ASN A 109 0.15 7.24 -20.88
C ASN A 109 1.23 8.26 -20.47
N ALA A 110 0.82 9.50 -20.18
CA ALA A 110 1.73 10.53 -19.71
C ALA A 110 2.46 10.12 -18.42
N TYR A 111 1.75 9.48 -17.48
CA TYR A 111 2.35 8.93 -16.26
C TYR A 111 3.38 7.84 -16.55
N LEU A 112 3.06 6.89 -17.44
CA LEU A 112 3.96 5.80 -17.82
C LEU A 112 5.20 6.33 -18.52
N GLU A 113 5.05 7.29 -19.45
CA GLU A 113 6.17 7.94 -20.13
C GLU A 113 7.09 8.66 -19.15
N GLN A 114 6.52 9.43 -18.22
CA GLN A 114 7.30 10.12 -17.19
C GLN A 114 8.05 9.14 -16.29
N THR A 115 7.39 8.05 -15.88
CA THR A 115 7.99 7.02 -15.02
C THR A 115 9.12 6.29 -15.75
N ASN A 116 8.94 5.97 -17.03
CA ASN A 116 9.97 5.37 -17.87
C ASN A 116 11.18 6.29 -18.04
N GLN A 117 10.97 7.58 -18.31
CA GLN A 117 12.05 8.56 -18.41
C GLN A 117 12.82 8.71 -17.10
N ARG A 118 12.12 8.75 -15.96
CA ARG A 118 12.75 8.79 -14.63
C ARG A 118 13.62 7.55 -14.39
N ASN A 119 13.10 6.37 -14.70
CA ASN A 119 13.83 5.11 -14.54
C ASN A 119 15.09 5.08 -15.42
N LEU A 120 15.00 5.55 -16.66
CA LEU A 120 16.16 5.68 -17.56
C LEU A 120 17.21 6.64 -17.00
N MET A 121 16.81 7.76 -16.41
CA MET A 121 17.73 8.71 -15.79
C MET A 121 18.45 8.09 -14.59
N ILE A 122 17.73 7.40 -13.71
CA ILE A 122 18.30 6.71 -12.54
C ILE A 122 19.33 5.67 -12.98
N GLN A 123 19.04 4.88 -14.01
CA GLN A 123 19.98 3.88 -14.52
C GLN A 123 21.24 4.52 -15.10
N LYS A 124 21.11 5.61 -15.87
CA LYS A 124 22.26 6.36 -16.38
C LYS A 124 23.14 6.88 -15.25
N THR A 125 22.55 7.45 -14.19
CA THR A 125 23.30 7.93 -13.03
C THR A 125 23.99 6.80 -12.26
N ARG A 126 23.37 5.62 -12.14
CA ARG A 126 23.99 4.46 -11.50
C ARG A 126 25.19 3.93 -12.29
N ASN A 127 25.04 3.80 -13.60
CA ASN A 127 26.12 3.31 -14.46
C ASN A 127 27.32 4.27 -14.44
N GLN A 128 27.08 5.58 -14.51
CA GLN A 128 28.16 6.57 -14.39
C GLN A 128 28.92 6.47 -13.06
N ARG A 129 28.23 6.22 -11.94
CA ARG A 129 28.90 6.03 -10.64
C ARG A 129 29.76 4.76 -10.61
N ALA A 130 29.25 3.65 -11.16
CA ALA A 130 30.01 2.41 -11.26
C ALA A 130 31.29 2.58 -12.11
N ASP A 131 31.20 3.34 -13.20
CA ASP A 131 32.34 3.66 -14.06
C ASP A 131 33.39 4.51 -13.31
N LEU A 132 32.97 5.53 -12.55
CA LEU A 132 33.90 6.34 -11.72
C LEU A 132 34.59 5.53 -10.61
N ASP A 133 33.86 4.60 -9.98
CA ASP A 133 34.42 3.75 -8.93
C ASP A 133 35.47 2.79 -9.49
N THR A 134 35.26 2.22 -10.69
CA THR A 134 36.27 1.36 -11.35
C THR A 134 37.53 2.13 -11.77
N ILE A 135 37.38 3.37 -12.26
CA ILE A 135 38.52 4.23 -12.62
C ILE A 135 39.34 4.60 -11.37
N THR A 136 38.67 4.88 -10.24
CA THR A 136 39.33 5.26 -8.98
C THR A 136 40.12 4.09 -8.38
N VAL A 137 39.61 2.86 -8.50
CA VAL A 137 40.30 1.64 -8.04
C VAL A 137 41.54 1.34 -8.88
N ASN A 138 41.45 1.50 -10.20
CA ASN A 138 42.59 1.24 -11.10
C ASN A 138 43.74 2.25 -10.88
N ASN A 139 43.42 3.55 -10.75
CA ASN A 139 44.44 4.59 -10.55
C ASN A 139 45.15 4.48 -9.18
N LYS A 140 44.44 4.02 -8.14
CA LYS A 140 45.06 3.76 -6.82
C LYS A 140 46.00 2.55 -6.84
N SER A 141 45.74 1.58 -7.71
CA SER A 141 46.56 0.37 -7.85
C SER A 141 47.84 0.60 -8.68
N GLU A 142 47.84 1.54 -9.62
CA GLU A 142 49.03 1.93 -10.39
C GLU A 142 49.97 2.84 -9.57
N SER A 143 49.43 3.81 -8.82
CA SER A 143 50.24 4.70 -7.97
C SER A 143 50.96 3.99 -6.81
N ALA A 144 50.49 2.81 -6.39
CA ALA A 144 51.13 2.01 -5.35
C ALA A 144 52.31 1.15 -5.85
N LYS A 145 52.47 0.98 -7.17
CA LYS A 145 53.57 0.21 -7.77
C LYS A 145 54.83 1.04 -8.08
N GLU A 146 54.72 2.37 -8.15
CA GLU A 146 55.86 3.25 -8.46
C GLU A 146 56.70 3.67 -7.23
N ILE A 147 56.26 3.37 -6.00
CA ILE A 147 56.92 3.84 -4.76
C ILE A 147 57.83 2.76 -4.13
N SER A 148 58.08 1.62 -4.80
CA SER A 148 58.87 0.51 -4.23
C SER A 148 60.22 0.23 -4.91
N HIS A 149 60.79 1.18 -5.65
CA HIS A 149 62.17 1.11 -6.14
C HIS A 149 62.92 2.39 -5.83
N ASP A 150 63.47 2.44 -4.61
CA ASP A 150 64.72 3.11 -4.26
C ASP A 150 65.36 2.33 -3.09
#